data_AF-A0A850DHV8-F1
#
_entry.id   AF-A0A850DHV8-F1
#
_cell.length_a   1.000
_cell.length_b   1.000
_cell.length_c   1.000
_cell.angle_alpha   90.00
_cell.angle_beta   90.00
_cell.angle_gamma   90.00
#
_symmetry.space_group_name_H-M   'P 1'
#
loop_
_entity.id
_entity.type
_entity.pdbx_description
1 polymer ?
#
loop_
_entity_poly.entity_id
_entity_poly.type
_entity_poly.pdbx_seq_one_letter_code
_entity_poly.pdbx_strand_id
1 'polypeptide(L)'
;MYDSSSDLVAGERREDLLRALSYITAEPTDDGGYAIDGNLPKDVAPPFIRALMRIEAELLLHDAEFVTIDDGEPRTPEERRTDAFMALALRATDRT
;
A
#
# COMPACT_ATOMS: atom_id res chain seq x y z
N MET A 1 8.26 -32.48 -3.66
CA MET A 1 8.25 -31.32 -2.75
C MET A 1 8.75 -30.14 -3.55
N TYR A 2 7.84 -29.48 -4.29
CA TYR A 2 8.16 -28.26 -5.01
C TYR A 2 7.70 -27.12 -4.12
N ASP A 3 8.65 -26.41 -3.53
CA ASP A 3 8.43 -25.10 -2.95
C ASP A 3 8.08 -24.16 -4.12
N SER A 4 6.79 -24.07 -4.44
CA SER A 4 6.28 -22.97 -5.24
C SER A 4 6.51 -21.72 -4.40
N SER A 5 7.70 -21.11 -4.55
CA SER A 5 8.06 -19.81 -4.00
C SER A 5 6.82 -18.94 -4.05
N SER A 6 6.18 -18.78 -2.89
CA SER A 6 4.91 -18.08 -2.83
C SER A 6 5.20 -16.65 -3.28
N ASP A 7 4.64 -16.24 -4.41
CA ASP A 7 4.78 -14.89 -4.94
C ASP A 7 4.00 -13.94 -4.04
N LEU A 8 4.67 -13.56 -2.94
CA LEU A 8 4.12 -12.75 -1.87
C LEU A 8 4.63 -11.33 -1.98
N VAL A 9 3.74 -10.37 -1.82
CA VAL A 9 4.03 -8.96 -1.67
C VAL A 9 3.47 -8.52 -0.33
N ALA A 10 4.34 -8.00 0.54
CA ALA A 10 4.00 -7.64 1.92
C ALA A 10 3.24 -8.76 2.66
N GLY A 11 3.66 -10.02 2.45
CA GLY A 11 3.11 -11.20 3.12
C GLY A 11 1.78 -11.72 2.58
N GLU A 12 1.25 -11.15 1.49
CA GLU A 12 0.00 -11.59 0.85
C GLU A 12 0.25 -11.99 -0.61
N ARG A 13 -0.58 -12.87 -1.18
CA ARG A 13 -0.38 -13.33 -2.56
C ARG A 13 -0.54 -12.20 -3.56
N ARG A 14 0.39 -12.07 -4.51
CA ARG A 14 0.33 -11.05 -5.57
C ARG A 14 -0.99 -11.09 -6.35
N GLU A 15 -1.50 -12.29 -6.66
CA GLU A 15 -2.75 -12.45 -7.39
C GLU A 15 -3.95 -11.82 -6.67
N ASP A 16 -4.02 -11.94 -5.33
CA ASP A 16 -5.09 -11.35 -4.52
C ASP A 16 -4.98 -9.83 -4.49
N LEU A 17 -3.76 -9.30 -4.45
CA LEU A 17 -3.49 -7.87 -4.46
C LEU A 17 -3.80 -7.24 -5.82
N LEU A 18 -3.43 -7.89 -6.92
CA LEU A 18 -3.79 -7.45 -8.28
C LEU A 18 -5.31 -7.47 -8.47
N ARG A 19 -5.99 -8.50 -7.96
CA ARG A 19 -7.45 -8.55 -7.96
C ARG A 19 -8.04 -7.38 -7.16
N ALA A 20 -7.49 -7.05 -5.99
CA ALA A 20 -7.94 -5.91 -5.21
C ALA A 20 -7.74 -4.57 -5.93
N LEU A 21 -6.58 -4.35 -6.56
CA LEU A 21 -6.29 -3.13 -7.32
C LEU A 21 -7.27 -2.92 -8.50
N SER A 22 -7.86 -3.98 -9.05
CA SER A 22 -8.89 -3.85 -10.10
C SER A 22 -10.20 -3.22 -9.64
N TYR A 23 -10.45 -3.14 -8.32
CA TYR A 23 -11.62 -2.47 -7.73
C TYR A 23 -11.34 -1.02 -7.35
N ILE A 24 -10.13 -0.52 -7.59
CA ILE A 24 -9.70 0.82 -7.19
C ILE A 24 -9.74 1.74 -8.40
N THR A 25 -10.32 2.91 -8.21
CA THR A 25 -10.43 3.98 -9.19
C THR A 25 -9.68 5.20 -8.70
N ALA A 26 -8.91 5.82 -9.59
CA ALA A 26 -8.27 7.10 -9.34
C ALA A 26 -8.93 8.16 -10.23
N GLU A 27 -9.50 9.18 -9.60
CA GLU A 27 -10.13 10.32 -10.29
C GLU A 27 -9.30 11.57 -10.07
N PRO A 28 -9.03 12.38 -11.11
CA PRO A 28 -8.30 13.64 -10.94
C PRO A 28 -9.13 14.63 -10.11
N THR A 29 -8.46 15.40 -9.27
CA THR A 29 -9.08 16.47 -8.46
C THR A 29 -8.74 17.85 -9.04
N ASP A 30 -9.54 18.86 -8.71
CA ASP A 30 -9.42 20.23 -9.24
C ASP A 30 -8.10 20.94 -8.85
N ASP A 31 -7.42 20.44 -7.83
CA ASP A 31 -6.11 20.91 -7.35
C ASP A 31 -4.92 20.23 -8.04
N GLY A 32 -5.17 19.37 -9.04
CA GLY A 32 -4.13 18.62 -9.75
C GLY A 32 -3.69 17.33 -9.05
N GLY A 33 -4.37 16.94 -7.98
CA GLY A 33 -4.21 15.65 -7.31
C GLY A 33 -5.03 14.52 -7.94
N TYR A 34 -5.06 13.38 -7.25
CA TYR A 34 -5.94 12.25 -7.55
C TYR A 34 -6.63 11.78 -6.27
N ALA A 35 -7.95 11.65 -6.34
CA ALA A 35 -8.75 10.97 -5.32
C ALA A 35 -8.75 9.47 -5.63
N ILE A 36 -8.39 8.65 -4.64
CA ILE A 36 -8.37 7.19 -4.74
C ILE A 36 -9.59 6.66 -3.99
N ASP A 37 -10.50 6.04 -4.72
CA ASP A 37 -11.67 5.35 -4.16
C ASP A 37 -11.59 3.85 -4.48
N GLY A 38 -12.06 3.01 -3.57
CA GLY A 38 -12.07 1.57 -3.73
C GLY A 38 -13.20 0.93 -2.94
N ASN A 39 -14.17 0.36 -3.63
CA ASN A 39 -15.21 -0.47 -3.02
C ASN A 39 -14.83 -1.95 -3.11
N LEU A 40 -14.00 -2.40 -2.16
CA LEU A 40 -13.47 -3.75 -2.14
C LEU A 40 -14.51 -4.77 -1.64
N PRO A 41 -14.78 -5.85 -2.39
CA PRO A 41 -15.58 -6.97 -1.90
C PRO A 41 -15.02 -7.57 -0.60
N LYS A 42 -15.88 -8.13 0.25
CA LYS A 42 -15.49 -8.68 1.57
C LYS A 42 -14.46 -9.81 1.49
N ASP A 43 -14.44 -10.57 0.40
CA ASP A 43 -13.48 -11.64 0.13
C ASP A 43 -12.13 -11.12 -0.39
N VAL A 44 -12.10 -9.89 -0.93
CA VAL A 44 -10.93 -9.26 -1.56
C VAL A 44 -10.24 -8.26 -0.63
N ALA A 45 -11.01 -7.56 0.22
CA ALA A 45 -10.50 -6.51 1.11
C ALA A 45 -9.44 -6.99 2.12
N PRO A 46 -9.56 -8.16 2.80
CA PRO A 46 -8.67 -8.48 3.91
C PRO A 46 -7.19 -8.64 3.54
N PRO A 47 -6.80 -9.38 2.48
CA PRO A 47 -5.41 -9.44 2.04
C PRO A 47 -4.87 -8.04 1.68
N PHE A 48 -5.64 -7.27 0.92
CA PHE A 48 -5.23 -5.93 0.52
C PHE A 48 -4.97 -5.00 1.71
N ILE A 49 -5.90 -4.94 2.67
CA ILE A 49 -5.76 -4.11 3.87
C ILE A 49 -4.56 -4.54 4.70
N ARG A 50 -4.33 -5.85 4.88
CA ARG A 50 -3.16 -6.33 5.64
C ARG A 50 -1.84 -5.97 4.96
N ALA A 51 -1.74 -6.15 3.64
CA ALA A 51 -0.55 -5.76 2.88
C ALA A 51 -0.29 -4.25 2.97
N LEU A 52 -1.34 -3.43 2.80
CA LEU A 52 -1.26 -1.98 2.95
C LEU A 52 -0.77 -1.58 4.35
N MET A 53 -1.37 -2.13 5.40
CA MET A 53 -0.97 -1.86 6.79
C MET A 53 0.47 -2.27 7.09
N ARG A 54 0.97 -3.37 6.49
CA ARG A 54 2.38 -3.78 6.68
C ARG A 54 3.34 -2.79 6.02
N ILE A 55 3.05 -2.33 4.81
CA ILE A 55 3.87 -1.31 4.14
C ILE A 55 3.78 0.02 4.89
N GLU A 56 2.60 0.42 5.36
CA GLU A 56 2.42 1.62 6.20
C GLU A 56 3.26 1.54 7.48
N ALA A 57 3.36 0.35 8.09
CA ALA A 57 4.23 0.13 9.25
C ALA A 57 5.73 0.17 8.89
N GLU A 58 6.15 -0.38 7.73
CA GLU A 58 7.53 -0.22 7.23
C GLU A 58 7.89 1.26 7.09
N LEU A 59 6.99 2.04 6.49
CA LEU A 59 7.16 3.48 6.29
C LEU A 59 7.19 4.25 7.62
N LEU A 60 6.35 3.88 8.59
CA LEU A 60 6.33 4.48 9.93
C LEU A 60 7.63 4.22 10.68
N LEU A 61 8.17 2.99 10.59
CA LEU A 61 9.44 2.65 11.21
C LEU A 61 10.60 3.43 10.58
N HIS A 62 10.59 3.59 9.25
CA HIS A 62 11.55 4.44 8.55
C HIS A 62 11.43 5.90 8.98
N ASP A 63 10.21 6.44 9.08
CA ASP A 63 9.96 7.83 9.50
C ASP A 63 10.48 8.12 10.91
N ALA A 64 10.38 7.14 11.81
CA ALA A 64 10.89 7.25 13.17
C ALA A 64 12.41 7.50 13.23
N GLU A 65 13.18 7.15 12.20
CA GLU A 65 14.62 7.44 12.11
C GLU A 65 14.92 8.93 11.88
N PHE A 66 13.93 9.70 11.39
CA PHE A 66 14.07 11.12 11.04
C PHE A 66 13.35 12.05 12.03
N VAL A 67 12.71 11.51 13.06
CA VAL A 67 12.02 12.32 14.07
C VAL A 67 13.05 13.05 14.93
N THR A 68 12.98 14.38 14.93
CA THR A 68 13.79 15.25 15.79
C THR A 68 12.90 15.99 16.78
N ILE A 69 13.52 16.64 17.78
CA ILE A 69 12.80 17.50 18.73
C ILE A 69 12.13 18.68 18.01
N ASP A 70 12.73 19.17 16.92
CA ASP A 70 12.31 20.39 16.25
C ASP A 70 11.28 20.14 15.14
N ASP A 71 11.38 19.00 14.42
CA ASP A 71 10.62 18.76 13.19
C ASP A 71 9.48 17.72 13.34
N GLY A 72 9.50 16.88 14.39
CA GLY A 72 8.44 15.89 14.60
C GLY A 72 8.40 14.77 13.54
N GLU A 73 7.21 14.24 13.21
CA GLU A 73 7.07 13.24 12.15
C GLU A 73 7.28 13.87 10.76
N PRO A 74 8.11 13.26 9.89
CA PRO A 74 8.40 13.79 8.55
C PRO A 74 7.22 13.70 7.57
N ARG A 75 6.21 12.88 7.90
CA ARG A 75 5.00 12.67 7.10
C ARG A 75 3.79 12.63 8.01
N THR A 76 2.67 13.18 7.55
CA THR A 76 1.38 12.95 8.18
C THR A 76 0.90 11.50 7.98
N PRO A 77 -0.04 11.00 8.80
CA PRO A 77 -0.62 9.67 8.60
C PRO A 77 -1.26 9.46 7.23
N GLU A 78 -1.85 10.51 6.64
CA GLU A 78 -2.51 10.44 5.33
C GLU A 78 -1.49 10.36 4.18
N GLU A 79 -0.41 11.15 4.25
CA GLU A 79 0.71 11.05 3.29
C GLU A 79 1.34 9.67 3.35
N ARG A 80 1.62 9.16 4.55
CA ARG A 80 2.19 7.81 4.73
C ARG A 80 1.28 6.70 4.20
N ARG A 81 -0.04 6.84 4.35
CA ARG A 81 -1.02 5.89 3.79
C ARG A 81 -1.04 5.94 2.26
N THR A 82 -0.94 7.13 1.69
CA THR A 82 -0.88 7.34 0.24
C THR A 82 0.40 6.72 -0.34
N ASP A 83 1.54 6.97 0.29
CA ASP A 83 2.82 6.35 -0.09
C ASP A 83 2.78 4.83 0.05
N ALA A 84 2.18 4.31 1.12
CA ALA A 84 2.01 2.87 1.31
C ALA A 84 1.16 2.24 0.21
N PHE A 85 0.09 2.93 -0.22
CA PHE A 85 -0.74 2.48 -1.34
C PHE A 85 0.05 2.46 -2.66
N MET A 86 0.79 3.53 -2.97
CA MET A 86 1.60 3.60 -4.18
C MET A 86 2.70 2.53 -4.19
N ALA A 87 3.38 2.34 -3.07
CA ALA A 87 4.38 1.30 -2.91
C ALA A 87 3.77 -0.11 -3.06
N LEU A 88 2.57 -0.35 -2.51
CA LEU A 88 1.87 -1.62 -2.70
C LEU A 88 1.54 -1.87 -4.18
N ALA A 89 0.97 -0.87 -4.86
CA ALA A 89 0.60 -0.97 -6.27
C ALA A 89 1.82 -1.25 -7.16
N LEU A 90 2.93 -0.53 -6.93
CA LEU A 90 4.19 -0.75 -7.64
C LEU A 90 4.73 -2.16 -7.36
N ARG A 91 4.89 -2.53 -6.08
CA ARG A 91 5.42 -3.86 -5.70
C ARG A 91 4.56 -5.00 -6.24
N ALA A 92 3.24 -4.84 -6.31
CA ALA A 92 2.31 -5.85 -6.81
C ALA A 92 2.27 -5.96 -8.34
N THR A 93 2.51 -4.86 -9.05
CA THR A 93 2.48 -4.83 -10.53
C THR A 93 3.85 -5.10 -11.16
N ASP A 94 4.94 -4.88 -10.43
CA ASP A 94 6.30 -5.16 -10.89
C ASP A 94 6.56 -6.68 -10.96
N ARG A 95 6.91 -7.17 -12.16
CA ARG A 95 7.19 -8.59 -12.44
C ARG A 95 8.71 -8.77 -12.60
N THR A 96 9.47 -8.52 -11.54
CA THR A 96 10.87 -8.98 -11.45
C THR A 96 10.94 -10.43 -11.01
#